data_AF-A0AA35CNQ7-F1
#
_entry.id   AF-A0AA35CNQ7-F1
#
_cell.length_a   1.000
_cell.length_b   1.000
_cell.length_c   1.000
_cell.angle_alpha   90.00
_cell.angle_beta   90.00
_cell.angle_gamma   90.00
#
_symmetry.space_group_name_H-M   'P 1'
#
loop_
_entity.id
_entity.type
_entity.pdbx_description
1 polymer ?
#
loop_
_entity_poly.entity_id
_entity_poly.type
_entity_poly.pdbx_seq_one_letter_code
_entity_poly.pdbx_strand_id
1 'polypeptide(L)'
;MVFVFVQRGETLYSIARRYRTTVHAIVAANGIEDPNAVAPGQALIIPGPAEVPVPPPGGITHLVRPGETVFHLARRFGSTPAEIVRANHLAHPEFILPGQQLVIPERPGAGDEWPFWGRTPDRRSAGAGPSPARAAPAWEAGPRVPGRVRPSPPVVRYGRVYAGLGDGAYACWDLATGRARWRLDLDPAPGTALAAPAVFDGLVYLAAPDGLVLAVDAFRGGIVWRTRAGDGPAQAPAVAEGLLLVAAGQVLWALEVKTGARVWRHEAKEGIALAPAATEAGVYAVLGDEVVALAPQTGEVLWRHAAAPHVPPACAGDLLLIGGQARRAADGVLRWSVAEPAPPAVAGEVAVYPGGAVDLRTGEYRWQVAGPHGDDSAPPDPLPVAVAGTLALGAGPGPCLVARSLAGGAPVWEHPLPAPPAAQPAVVPGFVALTLADGRLVTLKLERESACARATGASAG
;
A
#
# COMPACT_ATOMS: atom_id res chain seq x y z
N MET A 1 26.06 28.79 18.54
CA MET A 1 26.97 28.04 19.42
C MET A 1 27.41 28.97 20.55
N VAL A 2 27.46 28.50 21.79
CA VAL A 2 27.79 29.30 22.99
C VAL A 2 28.77 28.49 23.87
N PHE A 3 29.74 29.14 24.50
CA PHE A 3 30.64 28.50 25.47
C PHE A 3 30.13 28.70 26.90
N VAL A 4 30.13 27.63 27.70
CA VAL A 4 29.64 27.66 29.09
C VAL A 4 30.56 26.83 29.99
N PHE A 5 30.80 27.28 31.22
CA PHE A 5 31.52 26.53 32.24
C PHE A 5 30.55 25.83 33.18
N VAL A 6 30.71 24.51 33.35
CA VAL A 6 29.87 23.69 34.24
C VAL A 6 29.96 24.20 35.67
N GLN A 7 28.82 24.56 36.26
CA GLN A 7 28.75 24.97 37.66
C GLN A 7 28.62 23.75 38.59
N ARG A 8 28.94 23.94 39.88
CA ARG A 8 28.80 22.88 40.88
C ARG A 8 27.33 22.42 40.96
N GLY A 9 27.09 21.16 40.63
CA GLY A 9 25.75 20.55 40.65
C GLY A 9 24.98 20.66 39.32
N GLU A 10 25.53 21.30 38.29
CA GLU A 10 24.97 21.22 36.94
C GLU A 10 25.26 19.86 36.31
N THR A 11 24.27 19.33 35.62
CA THR A 11 24.40 18.16 34.74
C THR A 11 24.21 18.58 33.29
N LEU A 12 24.69 17.77 32.34
CA LEU A 12 24.42 18.00 30.91
C LEU A 12 22.92 18.12 30.62
N TYR A 13 22.07 17.41 31.35
CA TYR A 13 20.61 17.53 31.26
C TYR A 13 20.11 18.93 31.63
N SER A 14 20.56 19.46 32.78
CA SER A 14 20.17 20.80 33.24
C SER A 14 20.65 21.91 32.29
N ILE A 15 21.84 21.74 31.71
CA ILE A 15 22.43 22.67 30.73
C ILE A 15 21.66 22.57 29.40
N ALA A 16 21.43 21.38 28.86
CA ALA A 16 20.70 21.17 27.62
C ALA A 16 19.31 21.84 27.66
N ARG A 17 18.59 21.66 28.78
CA ARG A 17 17.27 22.28 29.00
C ARG A 17 17.34 23.81 29.04
N ARG A 18 18.35 24.37 29.71
CA ARG A 18 18.56 25.82 29.82
C ARG A 18 18.79 26.47 28.45
N TYR A 19 19.58 25.81 27.60
CA TYR A 19 19.98 26.34 26.30
C TYR A 19 19.11 25.84 25.14
N ARG A 20 18.00 25.13 25.43
CA ARG A 20 17.07 24.57 24.44
C ARG A 20 17.78 23.72 23.37
N THR A 21 18.72 22.89 23.82
CA THR A 21 19.43 21.91 22.99
C THR A 21 19.27 20.51 23.59
N THR A 22 19.95 19.49 23.07
CA THR A 22 19.91 18.12 23.60
C THR A 22 21.24 17.73 24.24
N VAL A 23 21.20 16.80 25.21
CA VAL A 23 22.42 16.23 25.81
C VAL A 23 23.29 15.61 24.71
N HIS A 24 22.66 14.89 23.77
CA HIS A 24 23.34 14.29 22.64
C HIS A 24 24.12 15.31 21.80
N ALA A 25 23.53 16.47 21.50
CA ALA A 25 24.21 17.51 20.73
C ALA A 25 25.40 18.11 21.49
N ILE A 26 25.29 18.30 22.81
CA ILE A 26 26.40 18.77 23.64
C ILE A 26 27.53 17.73 23.68
N VAL A 27 27.19 16.46 23.88
CA VAL A 27 28.16 15.36 23.92
C VAL A 27 28.94 15.26 22.61
N ALA A 28 28.22 15.27 21.47
CA ALA A 28 28.83 15.22 20.15
C ALA A 28 29.72 16.44 19.85
N ALA A 29 29.29 17.65 20.23
CA ALA A 29 30.05 18.88 20.01
C ALA A 29 31.33 18.98 20.87
N ASN A 30 31.42 18.21 21.97
CA ASN A 30 32.55 18.24 22.90
C ASN A 30 33.36 16.93 22.94
N GLY A 31 32.99 15.92 22.16
CA GLY A 31 33.66 14.61 22.17
C GLY A 31 33.64 13.94 23.55
N ILE A 32 32.55 14.07 24.31
CA ILE A 32 32.42 13.49 25.65
C ILE A 32 32.07 12.00 25.53
N GLU A 33 32.81 11.11 26.20
CA GLU A 33 32.52 9.67 26.18
C GLU A 33 31.45 9.27 27.21
N ASP A 34 31.54 9.80 28.44
CA ASP A 34 30.55 9.59 29.50
C ASP A 34 29.80 10.91 29.82
N PRO A 35 28.51 11.03 29.45
CA PRO A 35 27.70 12.22 29.73
C PRO A 35 27.54 12.54 31.23
N ASN A 36 27.76 11.57 32.13
CA ASN A 36 27.65 11.77 33.58
C ASN A 36 28.96 12.23 34.22
N ALA A 37 30.08 12.18 33.50
CA ALA A 37 31.43 12.47 34.03
C ALA A 37 31.83 13.96 33.94
N VAL A 38 30.88 14.89 33.74
CA VAL A 38 31.18 16.31 33.63
C VAL A 38 31.57 16.93 34.98
N ALA A 39 32.68 17.66 35.00
CA ALA A 39 33.25 18.24 36.22
C ALA A 39 32.97 19.75 36.34
N PRO A 40 32.78 20.28 37.56
CA PRO A 40 32.70 21.72 37.78
C PRO A 40 33.94 22.45 37.24
N GLY A 41 33.73 23.54 36.50
CA GLY A 41 34.79 24.30 35.83
C GLY A 41 35.15 23.78 34.43
N GLN A 42 34.59 22.66 33.97
CA GLN A 42 34.78 22.18 32.60
C GLN A 42 34.10 23.13 31.60
N ALA A 43 34.84 23.53 30.57
CA ALA A 43 34.30 24.32 29.45
C ALA A 43 33.56 23.40 28.47
N LEU A 44 32.33 23.77 28.12
CA LEU A 44 31.49 23.06 27.17
C LEU A 44 31.04 23.97 26.03
N ILE A 45 31.11 23.43 24.83
CA ILE A 45 30.53 23.95 23.61
C ILE A 45 29.05 23.57 23.57
N ILE A 46 28.17 24.57 23.62
CA ILE A 46 26.73 24.38 23.53
C ILE A 46 26.27 24.72 22.10
N PRO A 47 25.86 23.71 21.30
CA PRO A 47 25.33 23.95 19.97
C PRO A 47 23.99 24.69 20.04
N GLY A 48 23.58 25.30 18.93
CA GLY A 48 22.26 25.94 18.83
C GLY A 48 21.11 24.93 19.02
N PRO A 49 19.85 25.38 18.94
CA PRO A 49 18.71 24.48 18.90
C PRO A 49 18.95 23.42 17.82
N ALA A 50 18.86 22.14 18.19
CA ALA A 50 19.11 21.05 17.25
C ALA A 50 18.18 21.19 16.04
N GLU A 51 18.74 21.10 14.82
CA GLU A 51 17.92 21.01 13.61
C GLU A 51 17.00 19.78 13.71
N VAL A 52 15.76 19.97 13.28
CA VAL A 52 14.74 18.92 13.32
C VAL A 52 15.16 17.83 12.32
N PRO A 53 15.36 16.57 12.76
CA PRO A 53 15.63 15.49 11.82
C PRO A 53 14.44 15.36 10.87
N VAL A 54 14.68 15.59 9.58
CA VAL A 54 13.71 15.23 8.54
C VAL A 54 13.75 13.70 8.45
N PRO A 55 12.64 13.01 8.72
CA PRO A 55 12.67 11.56 8.76
C PRO A 55 12.92 10.99 7.38
N PRO A 56 13.59 9.83 7.29
CA PRO A 56 13.45 8.99 6.12
C PRO A 56 11.97 8.57 5.97
N PRO A 57 11.51 8.33 4.74
CA PRO A 57 10.17 7.80 4.52
C PRO A 57 9.93 6.55 5.35
N GLY A 58 8.78 6.47 6.03
CA GLY A 58 8.46 5.33 6.91
C GLY A 58 8.57 5.59 8.41
N GLY A 59 9.04 6.77 8.82
CA GLY A 59 9.10 7.18 10.21
C GLY A 59 8.05 8.22 10.61
N ILE A 60 7.38 8.00 11.74
CA ILE A 60 6.60 9.07 12.39
C ILE A 60 7.54 10.00 13.17
N THR A 61 7.24 11.29 13.23
CA THR A 61 7.93 12.20 14.16
C THR A 61 7.08 12.30 15.42
N HIS A 62 7.63 11.92 16.55
CA HIS A 62 6.98 11.96 17.84
C HIS A 62 7.65 12.99 18.73
N LEU A 63 6.84 13.83 19.37
CA LEU A 63 7.29 14.76 20.39
C LEU A 63 7.35 14.02 21.73
N VAL A 64 8.57 13.81 22.23
CA VAL A 64 8.82 13.11 23.48
C VAL A 64 8.06 13.80 24.61
N ARG A 65 7.24 13.04 25.32
CA ARG A 65 6.48 13.49 26.47
C ARG A 65 7.29 13.32 27.75
N PRO A 66 6.98 14.07 28.83
CA PRO A 66 7.61 13.84 30.12
C PRO A 66 7.54 12.37 30.55
N GLY A 67 8.70 11.76 30.85
CA GLY A 67 8.81 10.38 31.32
C GLY A 67 8.87 9.30 30.22
N GLU A 68 8.83 9.65 28.94
CA GLU A 68 9.04 8.67 27.87
C GLU A 68 10.53 8.29 27.74
N THR A 69 10.78 7.03 27.37
CA THR A 69 12.11 6.51 27.04
C THR A 69 12.08 5.92 25.63
N VAL A 70 13.24 5.76 24.99
CA VAL A 70 13.32 5.09 23.67
C VAL A 70 12.68 3.70 23.70
N PHE A 71 12.79 2.97 24.81
CA PHE A 71 12.14 1.67 24.99
C PHE A 71 10.61 1.77 25.04
N HIS A 72 10.07 2.74 25.78
CA HIS A 72 8.63 3.00 25.83
C HIS A 72 8.08 3.37 24.44
N LEU A 73 8.83 4.21 23.71
CA LEU A 73 8.48 4.62 22.35
C LEU A 73 8.51 3.45 21.37
N ALA A 74 9.58 2.65 21.39
CA ALA A 74 9.70 1.46 20.55
C ALA A 74 8.50 0.51 20.74
N ARG A 75 8.19 0.17 22.00
CA ARG A 75 7.06 -0.70 22.33
C ARG A 75 5.72 -0.11 21.91
N ARG A 76 5.54 1.20 22.10
CA ARG A 76 4.29 1.90 21.80
C ARG A 76 4.00 1.96 20.29
N PHE A 77 5.04 2.14 19.49
CA PHE A 77 4.92 2.38 18.04
C PHE A 77 5.33 1.18 17.19
N GLY A 78 5.56 0.01 17.80
CA GLY A 78 5.92 -1.20 17.06
C GLY A 78 7.30 -1.13 16.38
N SER A 79 8.19 -0.29 16.90
CA SER A 79 9.59 -0.16 16.46
C SER A 79 10.51 -0.94 17.41
N THR A 80 11.81 -0.90 17.18
CA THR A 80 12.81 -1.32 18.17
C THR A 80 13.63 -0.16 18.71
N PRO A 81 14.16 -0.26 19.94
CA PRO A 81 15.04 0.77 20.47
C PRO A 81 16.25 1.05 19.56
N ALA A 82 16.81 -0.01 18.95
CA ALA A 82 17.94 0.09 18.02
C ALA A 82 17.58 0.85 16.73
N GLU A 83 16.39 0.63 16.17
CA GLU A 83 15.92 1.34 14.98
C GLU A 83 15.68 2.83 15.26
N ILE A 84 15.08 3.17 16.41
CA ILE A 84 14.91 4.57 16.84
C ILE A 84 16.26 5.23 17.08
N VAL A 85 17.19 4.55 17.76
CA VAL A 85 18.56 5.04 17.98
C VAL A 85 19.23 5.38 16.66
N ARG A 86 19.23 4.43 15.73
CA ARG A 86 19.86 4.59 14.41
C ARG A 86 19.21 5.71 13.60
N ALA A 87 17.87 5.79 13.59
CA ALA A 87 17.12 6.77 12.82
C ALA A 87 17.30 8.22 13.31
N ASN A 88 17.70 8.40 14.57
CA ASN A 88 17.91 9.72 15.19
C ASN A 88 19.37 9.97 15.54
N HIS A 89 20.28 9.09 15.13
CA HIS A 89 21.71 9.13 15.47
C HIS A 89 21.97 9.27 16.98
N LEU A 90 21.15 8.66 17.84
CA LEU A 90 21.28 8.80 19.29
C LEU A 90 22.46 7.99 19.82
N ALA A 91 23.59 8.64 20.08
CA ALA A 91 24.71 7.99 20.78
C ALA A 91 24.33 7.54 22.20
N HIS A 92 23.40 8.25 22.84
CA HIS A 92 22.94 7.98 24.21
C HIS A 92 21.39 7.99 24.29
N PRO A 93 20.70 6.87 24.01
CA PRO A 93 19.24 6.78 24.02
C PRO A 93 18.57 7.06 25.37
N GLU A 94 19.31 7.00 26.47
CA GLU A 94 18.86 7.27 27.82
C GLU A 94 18.61 8.77 28.10
N PHE A 95 19.14 9.67 27.27
CA PHE A 95 19.07 11.13 27.48
C PHE A 95 18.16 11.88 26.49
N ILE A 96 16.99 11.31 26.20
CA ILE A 96 15.96 12.01 25.41
C ILE A 96 15.20 13.04 26.27
N LEU A 97 14.90 14.21 25.71
CA LEU A 97 14.26 15.32 26.44
C LEU A 97 12.76 15.43 26.14
N PRO A 98 11.92 15.80 27.12
CA PRO A 98 10.55 16.22 26.83
C PRO A 98 10.53 17.41 25.87
N GLY A 99 9.72 17.32 24.81
CA GLY A 99 9.70 18.29 23.72
C GLY A 99 10.73 18.03 22.61
N GLN A 100 11.59 17.03 22.75
CA GLN A 100 12.45 16.57 21.65
C GLN A 100 11.61 15.87 20.60
N GLN A 101 11.86 16.17 19.32
CA GLN A 101 11.26 15.40 18.23
C GLN A 101 12.16 14.22 17.90
N LEU A 102 11.59 13.02 17.92
CA LEU A 102 12.25 11.78 17.52
C LEU A 102 11.52 11.17 16.32
N VAL A 103 12.29 10.69 15.36
CA VAL A 103 11.84 9.82 14.29
C VAL A 103 11.66 8.41 14.84
N ILE A 104 10.48 7.86 14.74
CA ILE A 104 10.20 6.49 15.15
C ILE A 104 9.88 5.71 13.88
N PRO A 105 10.79 4.85 13.40
CA PRO A 105 10.53 3.99 12.26
C PRO A 105 9.39 3.04 12.61
N GLU A 106 8.32 3.00 11.81
CA GLU A 106 7.40 1.87 11.91
C GLU A 106 8.09 0.67 11.25
N ARG A 107 8.13 -0.49 11.91
CA ARG A 107 8.55 -1.71 11.21
C ARG A 107 7.51 -2.03 10.16
N PRO A 108 7.89 -2.18 8.88
CA PRO A 108 7.09 -2.97 7.98
C PRO A 108 7.07 -4.39 8.56
N GLY A 109 5.90 -4.88 8.97
CA GLY A 109 5.75 -6.33 9.15
C GLY A 109 6.18 -7.01 7.84
N ALA A 110 7.06 -8.00 7.93
CA ALA A 110 7.46 -8.78 6.76
C ALA A 110 6.21 -9.46 6.18
N GLY A 111 5.96 -9.30 4.86
CA GLY A 111 4.77 -9.83 4.17
C GLY A 111 3.52 -8.95 4.21
N ASP A 112 3.66 -7.71 4.67
CA ASP A 112 2.54 -6.90 5.12
C ASP A 112 2.42 -5.57 4.35
N GLU A 113 3.40 -5.27 3.49
CA GLU A 113 3.41 -4.13 2.55
C GLU A 113 2.36 -4.25 1.44
N TRP A 114 2.13 -3.15 0.71
CA TRP A 114 1.20 -3.11 -0.42
C TRP A 114 1.89 -2.60 -1.71
N PRO A 115 2.94 -3.31 -2.17
CA PRO A 115 3.75 -2.89 -3.32
C PRO A 115 3.02 -2.97 -4.67
N PHE A 116 1.87 -3.64 -4.76
CA PHE A 116 1.14 -3.87 -6.00
C PHE A 116 -0.33 -3.45 -5.89
N TRP A 117 -0.97 -3.17 -7.04
CA TRP A 117 -2.42 -3.17 -7.12
C TRP A 117 -2.96 -4.56 -6.77
N GLY A 118 -3.82 -4.64 -5.74
CA GLY A 118 -4.27 -5.92 -5.16
C GLY A 118 -3.35 -6.47 -4.07
N ARG A 119 -2.47 -5.64 -3.49
CA ARG A 119 -1.51 -5.92 -2.40
C ARG A 119 -0.27 -6.67 -2.84
N THR A 120 -0.47 -7.83 -3.44
CA THR A 120 0.57 -8.79 -3.83
C THR A 120 0.54 -9.01 -5.35
N PRO A 121 1.59 -9.61 -5.95
CA PRO A 121 1.61 -9.90 -7.38
C PRO A 121 0.43 -10.77 -7.84
N ASP A 122 -0.10 -11.61 -6.95
CA ASP A 122 -1.26 -12.50 -7.18
C ASP A 122 -2.61 -11.80 -6.91
N ARG A 123 -2.61 -10.47 -6.68
CA ARG A 123 -3.76 -9.62 -6.36
C ARG A 123 -4.57 -10.07 -5.14
N ARG A 124 -3.88 -10.61 -4.14
CA ARG A 124 -4.50 -11.07 -2.92
C ARG A 124 -4.60 -9.96 -1.89
N SER A 125 -5.75 -9.27 -1.85
CA SER A 125 -5.96 -8.16 -0.92
C SER A 125 -5.81 -8.55 0.57
N ALA A 126 -6.22 -9.75 1.01
CA ALA A 126 -6.06 -10.20 2.40
C ALA A 126 -5.23 -11.50 2.55
N GLY A 127 -4.41 -11.56 3.60
CA GLY A 127 -3.67 -12.76 4.01
C GLY A 127 -4.57 -13.87 4.58
N ALA A 128 -3.98 -15.02 4.90
CA ALA A 128 -4.62 -16.26 5.40
C ALA A 128 -5.27 -16.11 6.80
N GLY A 129 -6.23 -15.21 6.93
CA GLY A 129 -7.05 -15.03 8.12
C GLY A 129 -8.41 -15.75 8.01
N PRO A 130 -9.14 -15.91 9.13
CA PRO A 130 -10.46 -16.51 9.11
C PRO A 130 -11.47 -15.63 8.35
N SER A 131 -12.41 -16.28 7.68
CA SER A 131 -13.44 -15.63 6.87
C SER A 131 -14.37 -14.76 7.72
N PRO A 132 -14.72 -13.55 7.24
CA PRO A 132 -15.70 -12.70 7.92
C PRO A 132 -17.13 -13.24 7.74
N ALA A 133 -17.93 -13.14 8.80
CA ALA A 133 -19.32 -13.60 8.79
C ALA A 133 -20.31 -12.53 8.31
N ARG A 134 -19.98 -11.25 8.49
CA ARG A 134 -20.75 -10.11 7.97
C ARG A 134 -19.90 -8.84 7.88
N ALA A 135 -20.42 -7.84 7.17
CA ALA A 135 -19.88 -6.49 7.14
C ALA A 135 -20.85 -5.50 7.79
N ALA A 136 -20.31 -4.55 8.57
CA ALA A 136 -21.04 -3.46 9.19
C ALA A 136 -20.41 -2.10 8.83
N PRO A 137 -21.18 -1.02 8.71
CA PRO A 137 -20.61 0.30 8.38
C PRO A 137 -19.58 0.74 9.44
N ALA A 138 -18.44 1.27 8.99
CA ALA A 138 -17.42 1.83 9.87
C ALA A 138 -17.40 3.36 9.77
N TRP A 139 -17.02 3.88 8.60
CA TRP A 139 -17.00 5.32 8.30
C TRP A 139 -16.92 5.55 6.79
N GLU A 140 -17.28 6.77 6.37
CA GLU A 140 -17.23 7.24 4.98
C GLU A 140 -16.43 8.54 4.89
N ALA A 141 -15.78 8.77 3.75
CA ALA A 141 -14.97 9.96 3.52
C ALA A 141 -15.01 10.45 2.07
N GLY A 142 -14.71 11.73 1.90
CA GLY A 142 -14.65 12.38 0.59
C GLY A 142 -15.95 13.06 0.16
N PRO A 143 -15.87 14.07 -0.73
CA PRO A 143 -17.04 14.71 -1.28
C PRO A 143 -17.75 13.78 -2.27
N ARG A 144 -19.07 13.94 -2.38
CA ARG A 144 -19.88 13.25 -3.39
C ARG A 144 -19.79 14.03 -4.70
N VAL A 145 -18.96 13.54 -5.62
CA VAL A 145 -18.71 14.18 -6.93
C VAL A 145 -18.84 13.11 -8.01
N PRO A 146 -20.08 12.71 -8.37
CA PRO A 146 -20.30 11.64 -9.34
C PRO A 146 -19.81 12.06 -10.72
N GLY A 147 -19.10 11.16 -11.40
CA GLY A 147 -18.75 11.29 -12.81
C GLY A 147 -17.67 12.33 -13.16
N ARG A 148 -17.08 13.05 -12.20
CA ARG A 148 -15.95 13.95 -12.50
C ARG A 148 -14.70 13.15 -12.85
N VAL A 149 -14.25 12.26 -11.96
CA VAL A 149 -13.18 11.28 -12.24
C VAL A 149 -13.56 9.93 -11.66
N ARG A 150 -13.00 8.86 -12.22
CA ARG A 150 -13.15 7.51 -11.68
C ARG A 150 -12.15 7.31 -10.53
N PRO A 151 -12.62 7.07 -9.30
CA PRO A 151 -11.75 6.86 -8.14
C PRO A 151 -10.80 5.68 -8.32
N SER A 152 -9.65 5.72 -7.64
CA SER A 152 -8.69 4.63 -7.67
C SER A 152 -9.17 3.45 -6.81
N PRO A 153 -8.65 2.23 -7.04
CA PRO A 153 -8.65 1.21 -6.00
C PRO A 153 -7.99 1.76 -4.72
N PRO A 154 -8.58 1.54 -3.53
CA PRO A 154 -7.96 1.93 -2.27
C PRO A 154 -6.81 0.99 -1.90
N VAL A 155 -5.93 1.44 -1.01
CA VAL A 155 -4.83 0.67 -0.44
C VAL A 155 -4.82 0.84 1.07
N VAL A 156 -4.56 -0.24 1.81
CA VAL A 156 -4.55 -0.21 3.28
C VAL A 156 -3.20 -0.66 3.84
N ARG A 157 -2.51 0.23 4.55
CA ARG A 157 -1.21 -0.05 5.19
C ARG A 157 -0.95 0.91 6.35
N TYR A 158 -0.15 0.51 7.34
CA TYR A 158 0.19 1.35 8.50
C TYR A 158 -1.04 1.85 9.28
N GLY A 159 -2.09 1.01 9.35
CA GLY A 159 -3.37 1.40 9.95
C GLY A 159 -4.05 2.57 9.24
N ARG A 160 -3.78 2.75 7.94
CA ARG A 160 -4.31 3.86 7.12
C ARG A 160 -4.88 3.36 5.80
N VAL A 161 -5.78 4.14 5.24
CA VAL A 161 -6.31 3.97 3.88
C VAL A 161 -5.78 5.07 2.99
N TYR A 162 -5.32 4.73 1.79
CA TYR A 162 -4.84 5.63 0.76
C TYR A 162 -5.68 5.43 -0.50
N ALA A 163 -6.24 6.49 -1.07
CA ALA A 163 -7.04 6.39 -2.29
C ALA A 163 -7.13 7.74 -3.02
N GLY A 164 -7.29 7.67 -4.34
CA GLY A 164 -7.74 8.76 -5.18
C GLY A 164 -9.28 8.79 -5.23
N LEU A 165 -9.88 9.95 -4.98
CA LEU A 165 -11.33 10.15 -4.90
C LEU A 165 -11.92 10.78 -6.18
N GLY A 166 -13.25 10.86 -6.24
CA GLY A 166 -14.00 11.42 -7.37
C GLY A 166 -13.78 12.93 -7.61
N ASP A 167 -13.16 13.62 -6.67
CA ASP A 167 -12.74 15.02 -6.82
C ASP A 167 -11.31 15.17 -7.36
N GLY A 168 -10.64 14.07 -7.71
CA GLY A 168 -9.30 14.09 -8.29
C GLY A 168 -8.15 14.16 -7.30
N ALA A 169 -8.44 14.17 -5.99
CA ALA A 169 -7.39 14.21 -4.97
C ALA A 169 -7.05 12.81 -4.46
N TYR A 170 -5.77 12.61 -4.18
CA TYR A 170 -5.32 11.50 -3.36
C TYR A 170 -5.30 11.93 -1.89
N ALA A 171 -5.79 11.07 -1.02
CA ALA A 171 -5.81 11.36 0.40
C ALA A 171 -5.55 10.11 1.24
N CYS A 172 -5.25 10.37 2.52
CA CYS A 172 -4.98 9.37 3.52
C CYS A 172 -5.88 9.57 4.74
N TRP A 173 -6.41 8.46 5.25
CA TRP A 173 -7.24 8.41 6.45
C TRP A 173 -6.72 7.37 7.42
N ASP A 174 -6.92 7.61 8.71
CA ASP A 174 -6.76 6.57 9.73
C ASP A 174 -7.83 5.49 9.56
N LEU A 175 -7.42 4.22 9.46
CA LEU A 175 -8.31 3.09 9.16
C LEU A 175 -9.38 2.88 10.24
N ALA A 176 -9.03 3.09 11.50
CA ALA A 176 -9.92 2.80 12.62
C ALA A 176 -10.97 3.90 12.82
N THR A 177 -10.59 5.15 12.58
CA THR A 177 -11.39 6.34 12.95
C THR A 177 -11.96 7.11 11.76
N GLY A 178 -11.43 6.91 10.55
CA GLY A 178 -11.80 7.70 9.37
C GLY A 178 -11.27 9.13 9.39
N ARG A 179 -10.42 9.49 10.37
CA ARG A 179 -9.85 10.83 10.47
C ARG A 179 -8.86 11.05 9.32
N ALA A 180 -9.12 12.09 8.52
CA ALA A 180 -8.19 12.52 7.47
C ALA A 180 -6.82 12.89 8.07
N ARG A 181 -5.76 12.40 7.41
CA ARG A 181 -4.36 12.63 7.81
C ARG A 181 -3.69 13.64 6.90
N TRP A 182 -3.82 13.44 5.60
CA TRP A 182 -3.31 14.35 4.59
C TRP A 182 -4.11 14.20 3.29
N ARG A 183 -3.98 15.19 2.43
CA ARG A 183 -4.60 15.27 1.10
C ARG A 183 -3.64 15.93 0.13
N LEU A 184 -3.65 15.45 -1.10
CA LEU A 184 -2.87 15.94 -2.22
C LEU A 184 -3.80 16.09 -3.44
N ASP A 185 -4.03 17.33 -3.85
CA ASP A 185 -4.84 17.65 -5.01
C ASP A 185 -3.97 17.62 -6.27
N LEU A 186 -4.31 16.74 -7.22
CA LEU A 186 -3.61 16.62 -8.51
C LEU A 186 -4.35 17.28 -9.68
N ASP A 187 -5.58 17.74 -9.43
CA ASP A 187 -6.48 18.37 -10.40
C ASP A 187 -6.50 17.72 -11.80
N PRO A 188 -6.79 16.41 -11.90
CA PRO A 188 -6.87 15.71 -13.16
C PRO A 188 -8.02 16.23 -14.04
N ALA A 189 -7.88 16.06 -15.36
CA ALA A 189 -8.95 16.36 -16.30
C ALA A 189 -10.22 15.53 -15.99
N PRO A 190 -11.43 16.07 -16.23
CA PRO A 190 -12.66 15.29 -16.11
C PRO A 190 -12.66 14.03 -16.99
N GLY A 191 -13.33 12.97 -16.53
CA GLY A 191 -13.36 11.66 -17.18
C GLY A 191 -12.15 10.78 -16.92
N THR A 192 -11.14 11.29 -16.21
CA THR A 192 -9.91 10.55 -15.93
C THR A 192 -10.13 9.40 -14.95
N ALA A 193 -9.45 8.27 -15.15
CA ALA A 193 -9.37 7.19 -14.18
C ALA A 193 -8.09 7.30 -13.35
N LEU A 194 -8.23 7.34 -12.03
CA LEU A 194 -7.09 7.43 -11.11
C LEU A 194 -6.46 6.06 -10.89
N ALA A 195 -5.12 6.01 -10.95
CA ALA A 195 -4.36 4.79 -10.72
C ALA A 195 -4.35 4.39 -9.24
N ALA A 196 -4.32 3.08 -8.94
CA ALA A 196 -4.12 2.61 -7.57
C ALA A 196 -2.76 3.10 -7.04
N PRO A 197 -2.65 3.57 -5.80
CA PRO A 197 -1.36 3.84 -5.19
C PRO A 197 -0.58 2.53 -4.93
N ALA A 198 0.75 2.61 -4.80
CA ALA A 198 1.56 1.55 -4.21
C ALA A 198 2.17 2.05 -2.89
N VAL A 199 2.27 1.19 -1.88
CA VAL A 199 2.83 1.56 -0.57
C VAL A 199 3.93 0.61 -0.15
N PHE A 200 5.16 1.13 -0.07
CA PHE A 200 6.37 0.35 0.21
C PHE A 200 7.42 1.22 0.93
N ASP A 201 8.10 0.66 1.94
CA ASP A 201 9.15 1.33 2.73
C ASP A 201 8.75 2.75 3.19
N GLY A 202 7.51 2.88 3.67
CA GLY A 202 7.01 4.15 4.20
C GLY A 202 6.64 5.24 3.19
N LEU A 203 6.74 4.94 1.90
CA LEU A 203 6.33 5.81 0.81
C LEU A 203 5.02 5.33 0.19
N VAL A 204 4.24 6.30 -0.28
CA VAL A 204 3.10 6.10 -1.16
C VAL A 204 3.51 6.61 -2.54
N TYR A 205 3.50 5.72 -3.52
CA TYR A 205 3.78 6.05 -4.91
C TYR A 205 2.48 6.30 -5.64
N LEU A 206 2.35 7.50 -6.20
CA LEU A 206 1.19 7.95 -6.94
C LEU A 206 1.58 8.12 -8.41
N ALA A 207 0.81 7.49 -9.28
CA ALA A 207 0.91 7.63 -10.73
C ALA A 207 -0.18 8.60 -11.20
N ALA A 208 0.23 9.79 -11.61
CA ALA A 208 -0.68 10.82 -12.07
C ALA A 208 -1.05 10.63 -13.55
N PRO A 209 -2.24 11.09 -13.97
CA PRO A 209 -2.74 10.88 -15.33
C PRO A 209 -1.97 11.62 -16.43
N ASP A 210 -1.15 12.59 -16.08
CA ASP A 210 -0.29 13.34 -16.99
C ASP A 210 1.10 12.69 -17.16
N GLY A 211 1.33 11.52 -16.55
CA GLY A 211 2.60 10.80 -16.59
C GLY A 211 3.59 11.19 -15.48
N LEU A 212 3.18 12.02 -14.51
CA LEU A 212 3.99 12.34 -13.33
C LEU A 212 3.90 11.22 -12.29
N VAL A 213 5.04 10.81 -11.75
CA VAL A 213 5.14 9.87 -10.63
C VAL A 213 5.62 10.61 -9.40
N LEU A 214 4.91 10.45 -8.29
CA LEU A 214 5.22 11.07 -7.01
C LEU A 214 5.49 9.99 -5.98
N ALA A 215 6.55 10.15 -5.20
CA ALA A 215 6.67 9.46 -3.92
C ALA A 215 6.31 10.43 -2.81
N VAL A 216 5.41 10.00 -1.95
CA VAL A 216 4.82 10.79 -0.88
C VAL A 216 5.07 10.07 0.44
N ASP A 217 5.49 10.80 1.48
CA ASP A 217 5.59 10.26 2.83
C ASP A 217 4.22 9.74 3.28
N ALA A 218 4.12 8.44 3.57
CA ALA A 218 2.85 7.79 3.89
C ALA A 218 2.18 8.39 5.14
N PHE A 219 2.96 9.00 6.03
CA PHE A 219 2.48 9.49 7.31
C PHE A 219 2.00 10.94 7.23
N ARG A 220 2.69 11.78 6.46
CA ARG A 220 2.53 13.25 6.43
C ARG A 220 1.94 13.78 5.15
N GLY A 221 2.05 13.05 4.04
CA GLY A 221 1.60 13.53 2.74
C GLY A 221 2.59 14.48 2.05
N GLY A 222 3.80 14.63 2.58
CA GLY A 222 4.85 15.44 1.97
C GLY A 222 5.44 14.72 0.76
N ILE A 223 5.57 15.42 -0.37
CA ILE A 223 6.23 14.87 -1.57
C ILE A 223 7.73 14.76 -1.29
N VAL A 224 8.26 13.54 -1.38
CA VAL A 224 9.68 13.21 -1.20
C VAL A 224 10.44 13.40 -2.51
N TRP A 225 9.90 12.87 -3.60
CA TRP A 225 10.45 13.08 -4.94
C TRP A 225 9.35 13.05 -6.00
N ARG A 226 9.69 13.57 -7.19
CA ARG A 226 8.83 13.54 -8.38
C ARG A 226 9.65 13.20 -9.62
N THR A 227 9.12 12.31 -10.46
CA THR A 227 9.76 11.90 -11.71
C THR A 227 8.72 11.84 -12.81
N ARG A 228 9.00 12.44 -13.97
CA ARG A 228 8.14 12.29 -15.15
C ARG A 228 8.45 10.96 -15.84
N ALA A 229 7.48 10.05 -15.93
CA ALA A 229 7.62 8.74 -16.54
C ALA A 229 7.18 8.71 -18.02
N GLY A 230 6.36 9.67 -18.45
CA GLY A 230 5.97 9.81 -19.85
C GLY A 230 4.99 10.95 -20.03
N ASP A 231 4.43 11.05 -21.22
CA ASP A 231 3.41 12.06 -21.56
C ASP A 231 2.00 11.49 -21.64
N GLY A 232 1.86 10.16 -21.49
CA GLY A 232 0.57 9.47 -21.39
C GLY A 232 0.19 9.11 -19.96
N PRO A 233 -1.04 8.60 -19.75
CA PRO A 233 -1.53 8.25 -18.43
C PRO A 233 -0.70 7.16 -17.78
N ALA A 234 -0.16 7.47 -16.60
CA ALA A 234 0.54 6.50 -15.80
C ALA A 234 -0.45 5.49 -15.20
N GLN A 235 -0.08 4.21 -15.25
CA GLN A 235 -0.83 3.10 -14.70
C GLN A 235 -0.45 2.86 -13.24
N ALA A 236 -1.19 1.97 -12.56
CA ALA A 236 -0.87 1.58 -11.18
C ALA A 236 0.59 1.12 -11.08
N PRO A 237 1.41 1.74 -10.20
CA PRO A 237 2.79 1.35 -10.02
C PRO A 237 2.91 0.02 -9.27
N ALA A 238 4.03 -0.65 -9.46
CA ALA A 238 4.39 -1.87 -8.77
C ALA A 238 5.80 -1.75 -8.18
N VAL A 239 6.07 -2.33 -7.01
CA VAL A 239 7.42 -2.33 -6.42
C VAL A 239 7.98 -3.74 -6.33
N ALA A 240 9.20 -3.95 -6.83
CA ALA A 240 9.95 -5.18 -6.67
C ALA A 240 11.45 -4.88 -6.57
N GLU A 241 12.15 -5.58 -5.68
CA GLU A 241 13.62 -5.52 -5.58
C GLU A 241 14.18 -4.08 -5.39
N GLY A 242 13.45 -3.22 -4.68
CA GLY A 242 13.84 -1.82 -4.48
C GLY A 242 13.62 -0.92 -5.71
N LEU A 243 12.90 -1.41 -6.72
CA LEU A 243 12.54 -0.67 -7.92
C LEU A 243 11.02 -0.46 -8.00
N LEU A 244 10.64 0.77 -8.34
CA LEU A 244 9.29 1.17 -8.70
C LEU A 244 9.10 1.06 -10.21
N LEU A 245 8.24 0.15 -10.62
CA LEU A 245 7.87 -0.13 -11.99
C LEU A 245 6.64 0.69 -12.36
N VAL A 246 6.76 1.53 -13.38
CA VAL A 246 5.68 2.43 -13.81
C VAL A 246 5.52 2.38 -15.32
N ALA A 247 4.32 2.00 -15.77
CA ALA A 247 3.92 2.15 -17.15
C ALA A 247 3.24 3.50 -17.37
N ALA A 248 3.69 4.29 -18.35
CA ALA A 248 3.10 5.56 -18.72
C ALA A 248 3.13 5.74 -20.25
N GLY A 249 1.95 5.85 -20.87
CA GLY A 249 1.84 5.82 -22.33
C GLY A 249 2.39 4.50 -22.89
N GLN A 250 3.44 4.57 -23.72
CA GLN A 250 4.06 3.39 -24.35
C GLN A 250 5.27 2.85 -23.56
N VAL A 251 5.67 3.53 -22.49
CA VAL A 251 6.95 3.27 -21.81
C VAL A 251 6.72 2.62 -20.45
N LEU A 252 7.46 1.56 -20.19
CA LEU A 252 7.66 0.99 -18.86
C LEU A 252 9.00 1.45 -18.31
N TRP A 253 8.99 2.11 -17.16
CA TRP A 253 10.19 2.51 -16.42
C TRP A 253 10.37 1.66 -15.17
N ALA A 254 11.63 1.42 -14.82
CA ALA A 254 12.01 1.13 -13.45
C ALA A 254 12.73 2.35 -12.86
N LEU A 255 12.24 2.80 -11.72
CA LEU A 255 12.78 3.89 -10.93
C LEU A 255 13.29 3.35 -9.60
N GLU A 256 14.36 3.89 -9.06
CA GLU A 256 14.79 3.56 -7.71
C GLU A 256 13.79 4.17 -6.70
N VAL A 257 13.33 3.35 -5.76
CA VAL A 257 12.18 3.68 -4.89
C VAL A 257 12.41 4.90 -3.98
N LYS A 258 13.64 5.14 -3.51
CA LYS A 258 13.95 6.21 -2.54
C LYS A 258 14.20 7.56 -3.18
N THR A 259 14.66 7.57 -4.42
CA THR A 259 15.15 8.77 -5.12
C THR A 259 14.34 9.13 -6.35
N GLY A 260 13.60 8.16 -6.91
CA GLY A 260 12.92 8.31 -8.20
C GLY A 260 13.87 8.30 -9.39
N ALA A 261 15.15 7.96 -9.19
CA ALA A 261 16.14 7.90 -10.24
C ALA A 261 15.79 6.81 -11.27
N ARG A 262 15.90 7.14 -12.55
CA ARG A 262 15.61 6.20 -13.64
C ARG A 262 16.72 5.15 -13.74
N VAL A 263 16.37 3.88 -13.62
CA VAL A 263 17.31 2.75 -13.69
C VAL A 263 17.33 2.14 -15.08
N TRP A 264 16.18 1.69 -15.57
CA TRP A 264 16.04 1.16 -16.92
C TRP A 264 14.65 1.48 -17.51
N ARG A 265 14.50 1.31 -18.82
CA ARG A 265 13.23 1.49 -19.53
C ARG A 265 13.01 0.49 -20.66
N HIS A 266 11.75 0.21 -20.96
CA HIS A 266 11.28 -0.49 -22.14
C HIS A 266 10.15 0.28 -22.80
N GLU A 267 10.09 0.21 -24.12
CA GLU A 267 9.08 0.90 -24.91
C GLU A 267 8.33 -0.11 -25.77
N ALA A 268 7.00 0.01 -25.76
CA ALA A 268 6.14 -0.74 -26.66
C ALA A 268 6.31 -0.19 -28.08
N LYS A 269 6.38 -1.07 -29.08
CA LYS A 269 6.43 -0.66 -30.49
C LYS A 269 5.17 0.11 -30.89
N GLU A 270 4.03 -0.38 -30.41
CA GLU A 270 2.69 0.16 -30.64
C GLU A 270 1.84 -0.02 -29.38
N GLY A 271 0.75 0.72 -29.26
CA GLY A 271 -0.16 0.64 -28.12
C GLY A 271 0.41 1.19 -26.82
N ILE A 272 -0.24 0.85 -25.70
CA ILE A 272 0.13 1.33 -24.36
C ILE A 272 0.79 0.22 -23.52
N ALA A 273 1.63 0.63 -22.58
CA ALA A 273 2.12 -0.22 -21.52
C ALA A 273 1.08 -0.30 -20.40
N LEU A 274 0.82 -1.50 -19.89
CA LEU A 274 -0.10 -1.73 -18.78
C LEU A 274 0.65 -1.86 -17.44
N ALA A 275 -0.09 -1.74 -16.33
CA ALA A 275 0.48 -1.94 -14.99
C ALA A 275 1.21 -3.29 -14.91
N PRO A 276 2.50 -3.32 -14.53
CA PRO A 276 3.28 -4.55 -14.50
C PRO A 276 2.97 -5.38 -13.25
N ALA A 277 3.28 -6.66 -13.32
CA ALA A 277 3.39 -7.54 -12.16
C ALA A 277 4.85 -7.94 -11.99
N ALA A 278 5.32 -8.15 -10.76
CA ALA A 278 6.70 -8.52 -10.53
C ALA A 278 6.86 -9.47 -9.36
N THR A 279 7.87 -10.32 -9.44
CA THR A 279 8.35 -11.20 -8.36
C THR A 279 9.87 -11.08 -8.29
N GLU A 280 10.50 -11.74 -7.32
CA GLU A 280 11.97 -11.83 -7.28
C GLU A 280 12.55 -12.44 -8.56
N ALA A 281 11.78 -13.30 -9.24
CA ALA A 281 12.20 -14.01 -10.43
C ALA A 281 12.09 -13.17 -11.72
N GLY A 282 11.26 -12.13 -11.76
CA GLY A 282 11.03 -11.39 -12.99
C GLY A 282 9.98 -10.29 -12.88
N VAL A 283 10.08 -9.33 -13.81
CA VAL A 283 9.07 -8.32 -14.09
C VAL A 283 8.30 -8.72 -15.34
N TYR A 284 6.99 -8.79 -15.24
CA TYR A 284 6.09 -9.20 -16.30
C TYR A 284 5.20 -8.03 -16.69
N ALA A 285 5.26 -7.65 -17.96
CA ALA A 285 4.53 -6.50 -18.48
C ALA A 285 3.84 -6.82 -19.80
N VAL A 286 2.67 -6.22 -20.01
CA VAL A 286 2.01 -6.17 -21.31
C VAL A 286 2.34 -4.83 -21.95
N LEU A 287 3.04 -4.87 -23.09
CA LEU A 287 3.53 -3.74 -23.85
C LEU A 287 2.92 -3.80 -25.25
N GLY A 288 1.82 -3.08 -25.48
CA GLY A 288 1.04 -3.23 -26.70
C GLY A 288 0.45 -4.63 -26.81
N ASP A 289 0.81 -5.35 -27.87
CA ASP A 289 0.35 -6.72 -28.18
C ASP A 289 1.32 -7.81 -27.69
N GLU A 290 2.36 -7.44 -26.95
CA GLU A 290 3.36 -8.38 -26.42
C GLU A 290 3.24 -8.49 -24.89
N VAL A 291 3.44 -9.71 -24.38
CA VAL A 291 3.83 -9.94 -22.99
C VAL A 291 5.32 -10.20 -22.94
N VAL A 292 5.98 -9.52 -22.00
CA VAL A 292 7.43 -9.53 -21.85
C VAL A 292 7.77 -9.89 -20.42
N ALA A 293 8.75 -10.79 -20.23
CA ALA A 293 9.44 -10.95 -18.96
C ALA A 293 10.80 -10.29 -19.01
N LEU A 294 11.11 -9.54 -17.96
CA LEU A 294 12.34 -8.78 -17.80
C LEU A 294 13.03 -9.16 -16.50
N ALA A 295 14.36 -9.17 -16.50
CA ALA A 295 15.16 -9.27 -15.28
C ALA A 295 14.90 -8.02 -14.42
N PRO A 296 14.54 -8.15 -13.13
CA PRO A 296 14.07 -7.01 -12.34
C PRO A 296 15.09 -5.85 -12.24
N GLN A 297 16.35 -6.17 -11.99
CA GLN A 297 17.39 -5.17 -11.71
C GLN A 297 17.97 -4.54 -12.97
N THR A 298 18.12 -5.31 -14.05
CA THR A 298 18.80 -4.86 -15.28
C THR A 298 17.82 -4.45 -16.39
N GLY A 299 16.59 -4.96 -16.34
CA GLY A 299 15.64 -4.84 -17.44
C GLY A 299 16.02 -5.69 -18.65
N GLU A 300 16.93 -6.65 -18.55
CA GLU A 300 17.23 -7.55 -19.67
C GLU A 300 16.00 -8.40 -20.02
N VAL A 301 15.74 -8.58 -21.31
CA VAL A 301 14.61 -9.38 -21.78
C VAL A 301 14.90 -10.86 -21.55
N LEU A 302 14.10 -11.51 -20.71
CA LEU A 302 14.17 -12.96 -20.47
C LEU A 302 13.45 -13.71 -21.58
N TRP A 303 12.23 -13.27 -21.92
CA TRP A 303 11.43 -13.82 -23.01
C TRP A 303 10.34 -12.84 -23.45
N ARG A 304 9.77 -13.09 -24.66
CA ARG A 304 8.62 -12.36 -25.22
C ARG A 304 7.65 -13.32 -25.89
N HIS A 305 6.36 -13.04 -25.75
CA HIS A 305 5.28 -13.72 -26.48
C HIS A 305 4.21 -12.73 -26.92
N ALA A 306 3.42 -13.09 -27.93
CA ALA A 306 2.20 -12.36 -28.23
C ALA A 306 1.19 -12.48 -27.07
N ALA A 307 0.64 -11.34 -26.65
CA ALA A 307 -0.43 -11.23 -25.67
C ALA A 307 -1.77 -11.14 -26.39
N ALA A 308 -2.72 -12.00 -26.00
CA ALA A 308 -4.07 -12.00 -26.59
C ALA A 308 -5.08 -11.11 -25.83
N PRO A 309 -4.93 -10.84 -24.50
CA PRO A 309 -5.75 -9.85 -23.82
C PRO A 309 -4.94 -8.65 -23.33
N HIS A 310 -5.43 -7.43 -23.63
CA HIS A 310 -4.90 -6.16 -23.12
C HIS A 310 -5.33 -5.90 -21.67
N VAL A 311 -4.91 -6.77 -20.75
CA VAL A 311 -5.20 -6.62 -19.32
C VAL A 311 -3.92 -6.72 -18.49
N PRO A 312 -3.84 -6.01 -17.35
CA PRO A 312 -2.64 -6.05 -16.53
C PRO A 312 -2.38 -7.47 -15.97
N PRO A 313 -1.15 -7.99 -16.04
CA PRO A 313 -0.82 -9.32 -15.53
C PRO A 313 -0.96 -9.44 -14.00
N ALA A 314 -1.06 -10.68 -13.52
CA ALA A 314 -0.86 -11.08 -12.12
C ALA A 314 0.04 -12.31 -12.05
N CYS A 315 0.78 -12.50 -10.97
CA CYS A 315 1.71 -13.63 -10.80
C CYS A 315 1.30 -14.50 -9.61
N ALA A 316 1.16 -15.81 -9.83
CA ALA A 316 0.82 -16.79 -8.80
C ALA A 316 1.83 -17.94 -8.81
N GLY A 317 2.82 -17.89 -7.92
CA GLY A 317 3.89 -18.90 -7.89
C GLY A 317 4.68 -18.91 -9.21
N ASP A 318 4.65 -20.04 -9.92
CA ASP A 318 5.29 -20.23 -11.22
C ASP A 318 4.41 -19.83 -12.42
N LEU A 319 3.24 -19.25 -12.17
CA LEU A 319 2.27 -18.84 -13.21
C LEU A 319 2.15 -17.33 -13.34
N LEU A 320 2.01 -16.89 -14.59
CA LEU A 320 1.64 -15.55 -15.01
C LEU A 320 0.20 -15.61 -15.57
N LEU A 321 -0.70 -14.84 -14.96
CA LEU A 321 -2.11 -14.75 -15.32
C LEU A 321 -2.37 -13.45 -16.07
N ILE A 322 -2.99 -13.54 -17.25
CA ILE A 322 -3.36 -12.38 -18.08
C ILE A 322 -4.79 -12.60 -18.56
N GLY A 323 -5.74 -12.00 -17.83
CA GLY A 323 -7.17 -12.26 -18.02
C GLY A 323 -7.48 -13.74 -17.77
N GLY A 324 -8.14 -14.38 -18.73
CA GLY A 324 -8.42 -15.81 -18.72
C GLY A 324 -7.25 -16.72 -19.14
N GLN A 325 -6.04 -16.20 -19.39
CA GLN A 325 -4.87 -17.01 -19.75
C GLN A 325 -3.95 -17.24 -18.56
N ALA A 326 -3.44 -18.47 -18.41
CA ALA A 326 -2.28 -18.75 -17.57
C ALA A 326 -1.10 -19.23 -18.40
N ARG A 327 0.05 -18.62 -18.14
CA ARG A 327 1.34 -18.92 -18.75
C ARG A 327 2.33 -19.30 -17.67
N ARG A 328 3.32 -20.12 -17.98
CA ARG A 328 4.42 -20.34 -17.05
C ARG A 328 5.29 -19.07 -17.01
N ALA A 329 5.61 -18.59 -15.82
CA ALA A 329 6.37 -17.37 -15.62
C ALA A 329 7.83 -17.49 -16.14
N ALA A 330 8.42 -18.68 -16.06
CA ALA A 330 9.81 -18.91 -16.47
C ALA A 330 10.07 -18.75 -17.97
N ASP A 331 9.11 -19.12 -18.82
CA ASP A 331 9.30 -19.21 -20.28
C ASP A 331 8.13 -18.64 -21.10
N GLY A 332 7.05 -18.19 -20.46
CA GLY A 332 5.86 -17.60 -21.08
C GLY A 332 4.94 -18.58 -21.82
N VAL A 333 5.21 -19.88 -21.75
CA VAL A 333 4.43 -20.92 -22.42
C VAL A 333 3.01 -20.99 -21.85
N LEU A 334 2.01 -20.91 -22.73
CA LEU A 334 0.60 -21.02 -22.38
C LEU A 334 0.29 -22.40 -21.78
N ARG A 335 -0.35 -22.41 -20.61
CA ARG A 335 -0.80 -23.63 -19.91
C ARG A 335 -2.26 -23.91 -20.18
N TRP A 336 -3.11 -22.90 -20.02
CA TRP A 336 -4.54 -22.99 -20.24
C TRP A 336 -5.13 -21.60 -20.55
N SER A 337 -6.33 -21.60 -21.10
CA SER A 337 -7.09 -20.39 -21.40
C SER A 337 -8.58 -20.63 -21.16
N VAL A 338 -9.25 -19.66 -20.53
CA VAL A 338 -10.70 -19.60 -20.35
C VAL A 338 -11.24 -18.27 -20.88
N ALA A 339 -12.55 -18.18 -21.10
CA ALA A 339 -13.22 -17.00 -21.64
C ALA A 339 -13.53 -15.95 -20.54
N GLU A 340 -12.51 -15.57 -19.77
CA GLU A 340 -12.64 -14.55 -18.72
C GLU A 340 -11.89 -13.27 -19.14
N PRO A 341 -12.58 -12.13 -19.29
CA PRO A 341 -11.95 -10.89 -19.73
C PRO A 341 -11.26 -10.15 -18.58
N ALA A 342 -11.70 -10.36 -17.33
CA ALA A 342 -11.21 -9.62 -16.19
C ALA A 342 -9.88 -10.16 -15.63
N PRO A 343 -9.05 -9.29 -15.03
CA PRO A 343 -7.88 -9.73 -14.28
C PRO A 343 -8.31 -10.57 -13.05
N PRO A 344 -7.77 -11.78 -12.85
CA PRO A 344 -8.11 -12.61 -11.70
C PRO A 344 -7.44 -12.10 -10.42
N ALA A 345 -8.06 -12.44 -9.29
CA ALA A 345 -7.40 -12.50 -7.98
C ALA A 345 -7.12 -13.95 -7.61
N VAL A 346 -6.09 -14.21 -6.81
CA VAL A 346 -5.66 -15.58 -6.50
C VAL A 346 -5.94 -15.93 -5.04
N ALA A 347 -6.46 -17.14 -4.82
CA ALA A 347 -6.76 -17.67 -3.50
C ALA A 347 -6.29 -19.12 -3.38
N GLY A 348 -5.06 -19.34 -2.91
CA GLY A 348 -4.51 -20.69 -2.81
C GLY A 348 -4.31 -21.30 -4.20
N GLU A 349 -5.06 -22.35 -4.53
CA GLU A 349 -4.96 -23.05 -5.82
C GLU A 349 -6.01 -22.61 -6.85
N VAL A 350 -6.72 -21.50 -6.62
CA VAL A 350 -7.73 -20.99 -7.57
C VAL A 350 -7.48 -19.56 -8.03
N ALA A 351 -7.70 -19.32 -9.32
CA ALA A 351 -7.93 -17.99 -9.90
C ALA A 351 -9.41 -17.65 -9.76
N VAL A 352 -9.69 -16.50 -9.18
CA VAL A 352 -11.04 -16.04 -8.85
C VAL A 352 -11.37 -14.86 -9.74
N TYR A 353 -12.45 -15.02 -10.48
CA TYR A 353 -13.06 -14.03 -11.35
C TYR A 353 -14.41 -13.59 -10.76
N PRO A 354 -14.97 -12.45 -11.22
CA PRO A 354 -16.29 -12.01 -10.80
C PRO A 354 -17.41 -13.04 -11.07
N GLY A 355 -17.30 -13.77 -12.18
CA GLY A 355 -18.28 -14.77 -12.61
C GLY A 355 -17.97 -16.22 -12.24
N GLY A 356 -16.79 -16.53 -11.68
CA GLY A 356 -16.36 -17.91 -11.51
C GLY A 356 -15.04 -18.07 -10.78
N ALA A 357 -14.71 -19.31 -10.40
CA ALA A 357 -13.37 -19.66 -9.96
C ALA A 357 -12.83 -20.84 -10.78
N VAL A 358 -11.58 -20.72 -11.18
CA VAL A 358 -10.87 -21.65 -12.05
C VAL A 358 -9.69 -22.23 -11.27
N ASP A 359 -9.44 -23.53 -11.43
CA ASP A 359 -8.26 -24.17 -10.87
C ASP A 359 -6.98 -23.65 -11.55
N LEU A 360 -6.01 -23.19 -10.76
CA LEU A 360 -4.79 -22.56 -11.28
C LEU A 360 -3.94 -23.52 -12.11
N ARG A 361 -3.99 -24.82 -11.86
CA ARG A 361 -3.13 -25.78 -12.56
C ARG A 361 -3.79 -26.31 -13.82
N THR A 362 -5.09 -26.61 -13.77
CA THR A 362 -5.79 -27.27 -14.88
C THR A 362 -6.53 -26.31 -15.80
N GLY A 363 -6.94 -25.14 -15.31
CA GLY A 363 -7.82 -24.22 -16.05
C GLY A 363 -9.29 -24.66 -16.05
N GLU A 364 -9.67 -25.65 -15.24
CA GLU A 364 -11.05 -26.10 -15.11
C GLU A 364 -11.84 -25.23 -14.14
N TYR A 365 -13.09 -24.91 -14.47
CA TYR A 365 -13.99 -24.20 -13.57
C TYR A 365 -14.34 -25.08 -12.36
N ARG A 366 -14.05 -24.59 -11.15
CA ARG A 366 -14.56 -25.18 -9.91
C ARG A 366 -16.03 -24.84 -9.69
N TRP A 367 -16.39 -23.62 -10.08
CA TRP A 367 -17.77 -23.16 -10.15
C TRP A 367 -17.82 -21.95 -11.07
N GLN A 368 -19.00 -21.75 -11.64
CA GLN A 368 -19.32 -20.59 -12.44
C GLN A 368 -20.74 -20.17 -12.06
N VAL A 369 -20.92 -18.88 -11.81
CA VAL A 369 -22.27 -18.34 -11.71
C VAL A 369 -22.73 -18.13 -13.14
N ALA A 370 -23.90 -18.67 -13.50
CA ALA A 370 -24.52 -18.36 -14.79
C ALA A 370 -24.57 -16.83 -14.91
N GLY A 371 -23.79 -16.28 -15.84
CA GLY A 371 -23.51 -14.86 -15.81
C GLY A 371 -24.78 -14.03 -16.07
N PRO A 372 -24.77 -12.77 -15.63
CA PRO A 372 -25.61 -11.71 -16.20
C PRO A 372 -25.14 -11.31 -17.62
N HIS A 373 -24.46 -12.19 -18.36
CA HIS A 373 -23.96 -11.94 -19.72
C HIS A 373 -25.07 -11.97 -20.79
N GLY A 374 -26.32 -11.77 -20.39
CA GLY A 374 -27.49 -11.67 -21.26
C GLY A 374 -28.49 -10.61 -20.82
N ASP A 375 -28.15 -9.75 -19.85
CA ASP A 375 -28.99 -8.62 -19.43
C ASP A 375 -28.19 -7.31 -19.57
N ASP A 376 -28.76 -6.31 -20.26
CA ASP A 376 -28.17 -5.00 -20.57
C ASP A 376 -27.84 -4.16 -19.32
N SER A 377 -28.08 -4.70 -18.12
CA SER A 377 -27.92 -4.05 -16.82
C SER A 377 -26.58 -4.32 -16.11
N ALA A 378 -25.77 -5.26 -16.62
CA ALA A 378 -24.44 -5.55 -16.07
C ALA A 378 -23.42 -4.44 -16.40
N PRO A 379 -22.51 -4.06 -15.48
CA PRO A 379 -21.44 -3.12 -15.82
C PRO A 379 -20.57 -3.71 -16.95
N PRO A 380 -20.19 -2.91 -17.96
CA PRO A 380 -19.51 -3.40 -19.15
C PRO A 380 -18.15 -4.06 -18.86
N ASP A 381 -17.51 -3.72 -17.73
CA ASP A 381 -16.28 -4.33 -17.23
C ASP A 381 -16.47 -4.88 -15.81
N PRO A 382 -16.36 -6.19 -15.58
CA PRO A 382 -16.53 -6.75 -14.25
C PRO A 382 -15.30 -6.42 -13.39
N LEU A 383 -15.55 -5.73 -12.26
CA LEU A 383 -14.49 -5.27 -11.36
C LEU A 383 -13.76 -6.46 -10.70
N PRO A 384 -12.42 -6.39 -10.54
CA PRO A 384 -11.68 -7.44 -9.86
C PRO A 384 -12.18 -7.69 -8.44
N VAL A 385 -12.12 -8.94 -8.02
CA VAL A 385 -12.54 -9.43 -6.70
C VAL A 385 -11.40 -9.30 -5.70
N ALA A 386 -11.72 -9.13 -4.42
CA ALA A 386 -10.78 -9.24 -3.31
C ALA A 386 -10.99 -10.55 -2.54
N VAL A 387 -9.92 -11.18 -2.09
CA VAL A 387 -10.00 -12.44 -1.33
C VAL A 387 -9.87 -12.16 0.17
N ALA A 388 -10.73 -12.77 0.99
CA ALA A 388 -10.68 -12.71 2.45
C ALA A 388 -10.96 -14.08 3.08
N GLY A 389 -9.90 -14.78 3.50
CA GLY A 389 -10.02 -16.16 3.97
C GLY A 389 -10.51 -17.09 2.86
N THR A 390 -11.68 -17.69 3.06
CA THR A 390 -12.37 -18.56 2.10
C THR A 390 -13.45 -17.84 1.27
N LEU A 391 -13.47 -16.50 1.31
CA LEU A 391 -14.47 -15.69 0.62
C LEU A 391 -13.86 -14.82 -0.47
N ALA A 392 -14.66 -14.62 -1.52
CA ALA A 392 -14.46 -13.69 -2.61
C ALA A 392 -15.41 -12.50 -2.43
N LEU A 393 -14.86 -11.28 -2.29
CA LEU A 393 -15.61 -10.05 -2.12
C LEU A 393 -15.58 -9.25 -3.43
N GLY A 394 -16.76 -8.96 -3.97
CA GLY A 394 -16.91 -8.23 -5.22
C GLY A 394 -18.20 -7.43 -5.28
N ALA A 395 -18.39 -6.69 -6.37
CA ALA A 395 -19.64 -6.01 -6.63
C ALA A 395 -20.77 -7.02 -6.89
N GLY A 396 -21.94 -6.77 -6.30
CA GLY A 396 -23.17 -7.52 -6.58
C GLY A 396 -24.11 -6.81 -7.54
N PRO A 397 -25.30 -7.37 -7.78
CA PRO A 397 -26.40 -6.67 -8.46
C PRO A 397 -26.79 -5.41 -7.68
N GLY A 398 -26.83 -4.27 -8.38
CA GLY A 398 -27.08 -2.97 -7.76
C GLY A 398 -25.89 -2.44 -6.93
N PRO A 399 -26.09 -1.40 -6.11
CA PRO A 399 -25.04 -0.86 -5.26
C PRO A 399 -24.84 -1.77 -4.04
N CYS A 400 -24.16 -2.90 -4.21
CA CYS A 400 -23.98 -3.91 -3.17
C CYS A 400 -22.57 -4.50 -3.18
N LEU A 401 -22.06 -4.80 -1.98
CA LEU A 401 -20.89 -5.67 -1.79
C LEU A 401 -21.36 -7.08 -1.45
N VAL A 402 -20.92 -8.07 -2.24
CA VAL A 402 -21.28 -9.47 -2.04
C VAL A 402 -20.04 -10.27 -1.67
N ALA A 403 -20.15 -11.10 -0.63
CA ALA A 403 -19.15 -12.09 -0.29
C ALA A 403 -19.63 -13.49 -0.68
N ARG A 404 -18.86 -14.16 -1.55
CA ARG A 404 -19.15 -15.51 -2.06
C ARG A 404 -18.17 -16.53 -1.51
N SER A 405 -18.66 -17.75 -1.28
CA SER A 405 -17.81 -18.88 -0.88
C SER A 405 -16.90 -19.30 -2.04
N LEU A 406 -15.59 -19.41 -1.79
CA LEU A 406 -14.65 -19.93 -2.79
C LEU A 406 -14.87 -21.41 -3.11
N ALA A 407 -15.56 -22.17 -2.24
CA ALA A 407 -15.81 -23.58 -2.47
C ALA A 407 -16.90 -23.85 -3.52
N GLY A 408 -17.84 -22.91 -3.72
CA GLY A 408 -18.99 -23.15 -4.60
C GLY A 408 -19.72 -21.91 -5.13
N GLY A 409 -19.18 -20.71 -4.95
CA GLY A 409 -19.73 -19.46 -5.51
C GLY A 409 -21.00 -18.92 -4.85
N ALA A 410 -21.61 -19.66 -3.93
CA ALA A 410 -22.83 -19.23 -3.23
C ALA A 410 -22.59 -17.95 -2.40
N PRO A 411 -23.51 -16.98 -2.42
CA PRO A 411 -23.42 -15.80 -1.57
C PRO A 411 -23.53 -16.22 -0.09
N VAL A 412 -22.59 -15.75 0.73
CA VAL A 412 -22.56 -15.97 2.18
C VAL A 412 -23.22 -14.81 2.90
N TRP A 413 -22.90 -13.58 2.48
CA TRP A 413 -23.55 -12.37 2.95
C TRP A 413 -23.47 -11.28 1.89
N GLU A 414 -24.37 -10.30 2.01
CA GLU A 414 -24.45 -9.12 1.16
C GLU A 414 -24.54 -7.87 2.04
N HIS A 415 -23.97 -6.77 1.56
CA HIS A 415 -24.02 -5.49 2.25
C HIS A 415 -24.42 -4.37 1.27
N PRO A 416 -25.56 -3.70 1.49
CA PRO A 416 -25.98 -2.60 0.64
C PRO A 416 -25.02 -1.42 0.76
N LEU A 417 -24.66 -0.83 -0.36
CA LEU A 417 -23.82 0.35 -0.47
C LEU A 417 -24.64 1.55 -0.95
N PRO A 418 -24.20 2.79 -0.64
CA PRO A 418 -24.92 3.97 -1.12
C PRO A 418 -24.73 4.23 -2.62
N ALA A 419 -23.70 3.64 -3.24
CA ALA A 419 -23.43 3.68 -4.67
C ALA A 419 -22.63 2.42 -5.07
N PRO A 420 -22.63 2.03 -6.36
CA PRO A 420 -21.85 0.88 -6.82
C PRO A 420 -20.36 1.05 -6.53
N PRO A 421 -19.62 -0.03 -6.23
CA PRO A 421 -18.16 0.01 -6.19
C PRO A 421 -17.59 0.53 -7.52
N ALA A 422 -16.56 1.37 -7.46
CA ALA A 422 -15.88 1.90 -8.66
C ALA A 422 -14.63 1.08 -9.06
N ALA A 423 -14.08 0.33 -8.10
CA ALA A 423 -12.80 -0.34 -8.18
C ALA A 423 -12.72 -1.58 -7.27
N GLN A 424 -11.64 -2.34 -7.38
CA GLN A 424 -11.37 -3.52 -6.54
C GLN A 424 -11.35 -3.14 -5.04
N PRO A 425 -11.99 -3.91 -4.14
CA PRO A 425 -11.92 -3.69 -2.71
C PRO A 425 -10.53 -3.93 -2.12
N ALA A 426 -10.15 -3.14 -1.11
CA ALA A 426 -8.98 -3.42 -0.27
C ALA A 426 -9.43 -4.07 1.03
N VAL A 427 -8.95 -5.27 1.31
CA VAL A 427 -9.38 -6.06 2.48
C VAL A 427 -8.19 -6.29 3.41
N VAL A 428 -8.35 -6.02 4.69
CA VAL A 428 -7.38 -6.34 5.74
C VAL A 428 -8.10 -7.01 6.90
N PRO A 429 -7.40 -7.66 7.86
CA PRO A 429 -8.04 -8.22 9.03
C PRO A 429 -8.94 -7.18 9.73
N GLY A 430 -10.24 -7.44 9.77
CA GLY A 430 -11.25 -6.62 10.44
C GLY A 430 -11.84 -5.47 9.63
N PHE A 431 -11.34 -5.17 8.42
CA PHE A 431 -11.87 -4.06 7.61
C PHE A 431 -11.86 -4.36 6.11
N VAL A 432 -12.80 -3.75 5.39
CA VAL A 432 -12.76 -3.60 3.93
C VAL A 432 -12.94 -2.12 3.59
N ALA A 433 -12.14 -1.63 2.65
CA ALA A 433 -12.21 -0.27 2.10
C ALA A 433 -12.57 -0.32 0.61
N LEU A 434 -13.45 0.59 0.19
CA LEU A 434 -14.06 0.62 -1.14
C LEU A 434 -14.16 2.06 -1.63
N THR A 435 -13.72 2.34 -2.85
CA THR A 435 -14.14 3.57 -3.54
C THR A 435 -15.41 3.30 -4.34
N LEU A 436 -16.33 4.27 -4.34
CA LEU A 436 -17.64 4.16 -4.95
C LEU A 436 -17.76 5.06 -6.19
N ALA A 437 -18.68 4.72 -7.08
CA ALA A 437 -18.92 5.44 -8.33
C ALA A 437 -19.40 6.90 -8.12
N ASP A 438 -19.89 7.23 -6.92
CA ASP A 438 -20.25 8.60 -6.55
C ASP A 438 -19.06 9.44 -6.05
N GLY A 439 -17.85 8.87 -6.09
CA GLY A 439 -16.59 9.54 -5.78
C GLY A 439 -16.07 9.33 -4.37
N ARG A 440 -16.86 8.72 -3.48
CA ARG A 440 -16.53 8.59 -2.05
C ARG A 440 -15.72 7.33 -1.73
N LEU A 441 -15.07 7.36 -0.56
CA LEU A 441 -14.47 6.20 0.09
C LEU A 441 -15.42 5.72 1.21
N VAL A 442 -15.69 4.43 1.25
CA VAL A 442 -16.43 3.77 2.32
C VAL A 442 -15.57 2.68 2.94
N THR A 443 -15.66 2.56 4.26
CA THR A 443 -15.07 1.43 4.98
C THR A 443 -16.12 0.68 5.78
N LEU A 444 -15.99 -0.63 5.82
CA LEU A 444 -16.83 -1.52 6.59
C LEU A 444 -15.96 -2.32 7.56
N LYS A 445 -16.47 -2.55 8.77
CA LYS A 445 -15.91 -3.50 9.72
C LYS A 445 -16.34 -4.91 9.32
N LEU A 446 -15.36 -5.79 9.27
CA LEU A 446 -15.57 -7.22 9.02
C LEU A 446 -15.66 -7.93 10.36
N GLU A 447 -16.86 -8.42 10.69
CA GLU A 447 -17.15 -9.06 11.96
C GLU A 447 -17.06 -10.58 11.83
N ARG A 448 -16.61 -11.24 12.91
CA ARG A 448 -16.62 -12.69 13.04
C ARG A 448 -17.88 -13.12 13.79
N GLU A 449 -18.34 -14.34 13.54
CA GLU A 449 -19.33 -14.96 14.42
C GLU A 449 -18.76 -15.09 15.84
N SER A 450 -19.47 -14.51 16.80
CA SER A 450 -19.17 -14.70 18.22
C SER A 450 -19.28 -16.18 18.57
N ALA A 451 -18.23 -16.77 19.16
CA ALA A 451 -18.21 -18.16 19.61
C ALA A 451 -19.35 -18.53 20.59
N CYS A 452 -20.05 -17.53 21.15
CA CYS A 452 -21.16 -17.73 22.09
C CYS A 452 -22.45 -18.25 21.45
N ALA A 453 -22.65 -18.12 20.13
CA ALA A 453 -23.90 -18.55 19.47
C ALA A 453 -23.96 -20.05 19.15
N ARG A 454 -22.82 -20.78 19.19
CA ARG A 454 -22.80 -22.23 18.97
C ARG A 454 -23.19 -23.05 20.21
N ALA A 455 -23.23 -22.45 21.40
CA ALA A 455 -23.55 -23.15 22.64
C ALA A 455 -25.05 -23.26 22.94
N THR A 456 -25.92 -22.51 22.26
CA THR A 456 -27.38 -22.55 22.50
C THR A 456 -28.14 -23.53 21.60
N GLY A 457 -27.45 -24.27 20.72
CA GLY A 457 -28.05 -25.25 19.81
C GLY A 457 -27.99 -26.71 20.29
N ALA A 458 -27.40 -26.98 21.45
CA ALA A 458 -27.23 -28.34 21.99
C ALA A 458 -27.90 -28.49 23.37
N SER A 459 -29.20 -28.19 23.47
CA SER A 459 -30.06 -28.70 24.55
C SER A 459 -31.51 -28.80 24.08
N ALA A 460 -31.76 -29.72 23.15
CA ALA A 460 -33.09 -30.27 22.91
C ALA A 460 -32.89 -31.68 22.34
N GLY A 461 -32.78 -32.64 23.25
CA GLY A 461 -32.69 -34.08 22.98
C GLY A 461 -33.01 -34.81 24.26
#